data_AF-A0A5J6LFH9-F1
#
_entry.id   AF-A0A5J6LFH9-F1
#
_cell.length_a   1.000
_cell.length_b   1.000
_cell.length_c   1.000
_cell.angle_alpha   90.00
_cell.angle_beta   90.00
_cell.angle_gamma   90.00
#
_symmetry.space_group_name_H-M   'P 1'
#
loop_
_entity.id
_entity.type
_entity.pdbx_description
1 polymer ?
#
loop_
_entity_poly.entity_id
_entity_poly.type
_entity_poly.pdbx_seq_one_letter_code
_entity_poly.pdbx_strand_id
1 'polypeptide(L)'
;MTNAISNKHTEKRTTENGLSFEELQEAFALCLKSEALIRLKGRSNEAGSQIPFMHLGAGNYKQVSINGRRHKFHRIIWALANGRWPVGMEVDHINRDPRNNHPDNLREVSYSQNQRNCSPNRDTGFYGVYRTRSGGYQAGVSTDGKRFMSKTIPDKEVAAFVADVLTVVVYGPDPITIQRLNTDRFPLFFASAVSANDLHGAVDAAISACQCE
;
A
#
# COMPACT_ATOMS: atom_id res chain seq x y z
N MET A 1 22.92 -6.05 -44.66
CA MET A 1 22.81 -6.75 -43.37
C MET A 1 22.51 -5.71 -42.30
N THR A 2 21.23 -5.39 -42.08
CA THR A 2 20.79 -4.38 -41.11
C THR A 2 20.59 -5.09 -39.76
N ASN A 3 21.46 -4.76 -38.81
CA ASN A 3 21.41 -5.28 -37.44
C ASN A 3 20.13 -4.81 -36.74
N ALA A 4 19.28 -5.77 -36.38
CA ALA A 4 18.20 -5.58 -35.42
C ALA A 4 18.81 -5.38 -34.03
N ILE A 5 18.90 -4.12 -33.58
CA ILE A 5 19.23 -3.81 -32.19
C ILE A 5 18.04 -4.19 -31.32
N SER A 6 18.29 -5.13 -30.42
CA SER A 6 17.36 -5.81 -29.54
C SER A 6 16.52 -4.84 -28.68
N ASN A 7 15.21 -4.84 -28.89
CA ASN A 7 14.19 -4.07 -28.16
C ASN A 7 13.85 -4.69 -26.78
N LYS A 8 14.83 -5.28 -26.07
CA LYS A 8 14.59 -6.07 -24.83
C LYS A 8 14.35 -5.24 -23.55
N HIS A 9 14.50 -3.92 -23.61
CA HIS A 9 14.43 -3.05 -22.43
C HIS A 9 13.07 -2.37 -22.21
N THR A 10 12.26 -2.23 -23.24
CA THR A 10 10.95 -1.57 -23.19
C THR A 10 9.81 -2.53 -22.81
N GLU A 11 9.88 -3.80 -23.21
CA GLU A 11 8.86 -4.82 -22.88
C GLU A 11 8.78 -5.16 -21.38
N LYS A 12 9.88 -5.04 -20.62
CA LYS A 12 9.89 -5.36 -19.18
C LYS A 12 8.98 -4.46 -18.34
N ARG A 13 8.54 -3.31 -18.85
CA ARG A 13 7.72 -2.35 -18.11
C ARG A 13 6.21 -2.57 -18.21
N THR A 14 5.75 -3.52 -19.03
CA THR A 14 4.31 -3.80 -19.22
C THR A 14 3.88 -5.17 -18.69
N THR A 15 4.83 -6.04 -18.35
CA THR A 15 4.56 -7.43 -17.93
C THR A 15 4.87 -7.67 -16.45
N GLU A 16 4.07 -8.49 -15.77
CA GLU A 16 4.37 -8.98 -14.42
C GLU A 16 4.90 -10.41 -14.48
N ASN A 17 6.13 -10.64 -14.01
CA ASN A 17 6.80 -11.95 -14.12
C ASN A 17 6.75 -12.50 -15.56
N GLY A 18 6.85 -11.59 -16.54
CA GLY A 18 6.81 -11.86 -17.97
C GLY A 18 5.46 -12.36 -18.51
N LEU A 19 4.36 -12.11 -17.80
CA LEU A 19 2.98 -12.27 -18.28
C LEU A 19 2.43 -10.88 -18.64
N SER A 20 1.97 -10.71 -19.86
CA SER A 20 1.29 -9.48 -20.31
C SER A 20 -0.10 -9.34 -19.68
N PHE A 21 -0.71 -8.16 -19.81
CA PHE A 21 -2.07 -7.96 -19.29
C PHE A 21 -3.10 -8.67 -20.19
N GLU A 22 -2.86 -8.70 -21.49
CA GLU A 22 -3.67 -9.38 -22.48
C GLU A 22 -3.69 -10.90 -22.22
N GLU A 23 -2.53 -11.52 -21.98
CA GLU A 23 -2.46 -12.93 -21.59
C GLU A 23 -3.18 -13.21 -20.26
N LEU A 24 -3.19 -12.24 -19.33
CA LEU A 24 -3.95 -12.37 -18.09
C LEU A 24 -5.45 -12.40 -18.37
N GLN A 25 -5.95 -11.51 -19.24
CA GLN A 25 -7.36 -11.44 -19.63
C GLN A 25 -7.81 -12.70 -20.39
N GLU A 26 -6.92 -13.33 -21.16
CA GLU A 26 -7.20 -14.63 -21.77
C GLU A 26 -7.29 -15.77 -20.74
N ALA A 27 -6.52 -15.67 -19.66
CA ALA A 27 -6.46 -16.71 -18.64
C ALA A 27 -7.57 -16.60 -17.59
N PHE A 28 -8.01 -15.38 -17.25
CA PHE A 28 -8.94 -15.11 -16.16
C PHE A 28 -9.92 -13.97 -16.42
N ALA A 29 -11.10 -14.10 -15.84
CA ALA A 29 -12.06 -13.01 -15.68
C ALA A 29 -12.27 -12.67 -14.21
N LEU A 30 -12.41 -11.38 -13.92
CA LEU A 30 -12.86 -10.87 -12.62
C LEU A 30 -14.38 -10.79 -12.61
N CYS A 31 -15.05 -11.46 -11.66
CA CYS A 31 -16.50 -11.39 -11.50
C CYS A 31 -16.86 -10.80 -10.14
N LEU A 32 -17.29 -9.53 -10.12
CA LEU A 32 -17.71 -8.85 -8.89
C LEU A 32 -19.03 -9.42 -8.33
N LYS A 33 -19.94 -9.85 -9.20
CA LYS A 33 -21.25 -10.40 -8.77
C LYS A 33 -21.11 -11.69 -7.96
N SER A 34 -20.19 -12.55 -8.36
CA SER A 34 -19.90 -13.81 -7.66
C SER A 34 -18.69 -13.70 -6.72
N GLU A 35 -18.13 -12.49 -6.56
CA GLU A 35 -16.94 -12.19 -5.76
C GLU A 35 -15.79 -13.21 -5.98
N ALA A 36 -15.51 -13.51 -7.26
CA ALA A 36 -14.57 -14.55 -7.62
C ALA A 36 -13.72 -14.20 -8.85
N LEU A 37 -12.51 -14.75 -8.85
CA LEU A 37 -11.67 -14.86 -10.02
C LEU A 37 -12.05 -16.16 -10.77
N ILE A 38 -12.49 -16.02 -12.01
CA ILE A 38 -12.92 -17.15 -12.85
C ILE A 38 -11.79 -17.52 -13.79
N ARG A 39 -11.32 -18.76 -13.76
CA ARG A 39 -10.32 -19.23 -14.73
C ARG A 39 -10.99 -19.51 -16.07
N LEU A 40 -10.56 -18.83 -17.12
CA LEU A 40 -11.06 -19.04 -18.48
C LEU A 40 -10.26 -20.10 -19.22
N LYS A 41 -8.94 -20.13 -19.02
CA LYS A 41 -8.00 -21.05 -19.68
C LYS A 41 -7.00 -21.65 -18.68
N GLY A 42 -6.69 -22.92 -18.84
CA GLY A 42 -5.79 -23.65 -17.95
C GLY A 42 -5.65 -25.11 -18.36
N ARG A 43 -5.21 -25.97 -17.43
CA ARG A 43 -5.28 -27.42 -17.64
C ARG A 43 -6.74 -27.84 -17.79
N SER A 44 -6.99 -28.97 -18.45
CA SER A 44 -8.32 -29.41 -18.90
C SER A 44 -9.40 -29.47 -17.80
N ASN A 45 -9.01 -29.58 -16.54
CA ASN A 45 -9.90 -29.62 -15.38
C ASN A 45 -10.04 -28.29 -14.61
N GLU A 46 -9.37 -27.21 -15.04
CA GLU A 46 -9.34 -25.95 -14.29
C GLU A 46 -10.19 -24.84 -14.93
N ALA A 47 -10.50 -24.93 -16.23
CA ALA A 47 -11.34 -23.94 -16.90
C ALA A 47 -12.76 -23.92 -16.30
N GLY A 48 -13.30 -22.73 -16.05
CA GLY A 48 -14.56 -22.52 -15.36
C GLY A 48 -14.46 -22.53 -13.82
N SER A 49 -13.31 -22.90 -13.25
CA SER A 49 -13.13 -22.86 -11.80
C SER A 49 -13.25 -21.42 -11.26
N GLN A 50 -13.93 -21.29 -10.13
CA GLN A 50 -14.08 -20.02 -9.42
C GLN A 50 -13.20 -20.05 -8.18
N ILE A 51 -12.39 -19.00 -8.04
CA ILE A 51 -11.53 -18.78 -6.89
C ILE A 51 -12.09 -17.57 -6.14
N PRO A 52 -12.73 -17.76 -4.96
CA PRO A 52 -13.32 -16.65 -4.22
C PRO A 52 -12.28 -15.59 -3.83
N PHE A 53 -12.67 -14.31 -3.78
CA PHE A 53 -11.78 -13.24 -3.32
C PHE A 53 -11.38 -13.41 -1.85
N MET A 54 -12.28 -13.95 -1.04
CA MET A 54 -12.07 -14.26 0.38
C MET A 54 -11.66 -15.72 0.57
N HIS A 55 -10.60 -15.97 1.33
CA HIS A 55 -10.17 -17.34 1.66
C HIS A 55 -10.31 -17.66 3.15
N LEU A 56 -10.90 -18.81 3.47
CA LEU A 56 -11.04 -19.32 4.83
C LEU A 56 -9.99 -20.44 5.07
N GLY A 57 -9.08 -20.25 6.03
CA GLY A 57 -8.19 -21.30 6.54
C GLY A 57 -6.68 -21.12 6.30
N ALA A 58 -5.88 -22.00 6.90
CA ALA A 58 -4.41 -22.01 6.80
C ALA A 58 -3.93 -22.72 5.52
N GLY A 59 -4.33 -22.20 4.36
CA GLY A 59 -3.93 -22.76 3.06
C GLY A 59 -4.17 -21.81 1.89
N ASN A 60 -4.50 -20.55 2.19
CA ASN A 60 -5.02 -19.55 1.26
C ASN A 60 -4.22 -19.49 -0.05
N TYR A 61 -4.93 -19.39 -1.17
CA TYR A 61 -4.35 -19.16 -2.50
C TYR A 61 -3.60 -17.82 -2.51
N LYS A 62 -2.37 -17.82 -2.02
CA LYS A 62 -1.47 -16.66 -2.08
C LYS A 62 -1.06 -16.38 -3.51
N GLN A 63 -1.06 -17.43 -4.34
CA GLN A 63 -0.56 -17.41 -5.70
C GLN A 63 -1.39 -18.30 -6.62
N VAL A 64 -1.42 -17.93 -7.89
CA VAL A 64 -2.05 -18.68 -8.97
C VAL A 64 -1.00 -18.93 -10.04
N SER A 65 -1.03 -20.14 -10.63
CA SER A 65 -0.14 -20.48 -11.74
C SER A 65 -0.79 -20.15 -13.08
N ILE A 66 -0.04 -19.46 -13.93
CA ILE A 66 -0.40 -19.07 -15.30
C ILE A 66 0.82 -19.39 -16.18
N ASN A 67 0.63 -20.19 -17.23
CA ASN A 67 1.72 -20.60 -18.15
C ASN A 67 2.99 -21.12 -17.43
N GLY A 68 2.81 -21.86 -16.33
CA GLY A 68 3.91 -22.42 -15.52
C GLY A 68 4.60 -21.43 -14.57
N ARG A 69 4.15 -20.17 -14.50
CA ARG A 69 4.68 -19.13 -13.60
C ARG A 69 3.69 -18.83 -12.49
N ARG A 70 4.20 -18.55 -11.28
CA ARG A 70 3.39 -18.19 -10.12
C ARG A 70 3.24 -16.68 -10.03
N HIS A 71 2.01 -16.21 -9.85
CA HIS A 71 1.64 -14.80 -9.70
C HIS A 71 0.85 -14.62 -8.40
N LYS A 72 1.05 -13.52 -7.67
CA LYS A 72 0.32 -13.28 -6.42
C LYS A 72 -1.17 -13.06 -6.73
N PHE A 73 -2.05 -13.68 -5.95
CA PHE A 73 -3.50 -13.66 -6.21
C PHE A 73 -4.09 -12.24 -6.16
N HIS A 74 -3.78 -11.46 -5.12
CA HIS A 74 -4.20 -10.06 -5.02
C HIS A 74 -3.68 -9.19 -6.18
N ARG A 75 -2.48 -9.46 -6.72
CA ARG A 75 -1.95 -8.69 -7.86
C ARG A 75 -2.73 -8.96 -9.15
N ILE A 76 -3.14 -10.21 -9.38
CA ILE A 76 -4.03 -10.57 -10.50
C ILE A 76 -5.36 -9.84 -10.37
N ILE A 77 -6.00 -9.90 -9.19
CA ILE A 77 -7.29 -9.26 -8.96
C ILE A 77 -7.17 -7.74 -9.16
N TRP A 78 -6.17 -7.12 -8.57
CA TRP A 78 -5.92 -5.69 -8.73
C TRP A 78 -5.70 -5.32 -10.20
N ALA A 79 -4.90 -6.11 -10.93
CA ALA A 79 -4.60 -5.83 -12.34
C ALA A 79 -5.84 -5.89 -13.23
N LEU A 80 -6.68 -6.92 -13.07
CA LEU A 80 -7.94 -7.04 -13.81
C LEU A 80 -8.93 -5.93 -13.46
N ALA A 81 -9.01 -5.52 -12.20
CA ALA A 81 -9.88 -4.43 -11.76
C ALA A 81 -9.45 -3.06 -12.31
N ASN A 82 -8.14 -2.85 -12.48
CA ASN A 82 -7.57 -1.57 -12.92
C ASN A 82 -7.16 -1.53 -14.39
N GLY A 83 -7.29 -2.63 -15.12
CA GLY A 83 -6.95 -2.71 -16.55
C GLY A 83 -5.45 -2.70 -16.87
N ARG A 84 -4.57 -2.92 -15.88
CA ARG A 84 -3.10 -2.91 -16.06
C ARG A 84 -2.35 -3.64 -14.94
N TRP A 85 -1.12 -4.06 -15.20
CA TRP A 85 -0.23 -4.52 -14.14
C TRP A 85 0.30 -3.36 -13.26
N PRO A 86 0.51 -3.57 -11.95
CA PRO A 86 1.15 -2.59 -11.06
C PRO A 86 2.67 -2.68 -11.17
N VAL A 87 3.23 -2.32 -12.34
CA VAL A 87 4.65 -2.50 -12.64
C VAL A 87 5.50 -1.52 -11.83
N GLY A 88 6.50 -2.05 -11.11
CA GLY A 88 7.38 -1.26 -10.24
C GLY A 88 6.74 -0.86 -8.91
N MET A 89 5.48 -1.25 -8.68
CA MET A 89 4.72 -0.98 -7.46
C MET A 89 4.34 -2.29 -6.76
N GLU A 90 4.01 -2.21 -5.48
CA GLU A 90 3.41 -3.28 -4.70
C GLU A 90 1.88 -3.11 -4.66
N VAL A 91 1.17 -4.20 -4.34
CA VAL A 91 -0.27 -4.16 -4.08
C VAL A 91 -0.47 -4.56 -2.63
N ASP A 92 -1.05 -3.66 -1.85
CA ASP A 92 -1.26 -3.78 -0.40
C ASP A 92 -2.74 -3.95 -0.07
N HIS A 93 -3.01 -4.66 1.03
CA HIS A 93 -4.35 -4.87 1.57
C HIS A 93 -4.70 -3.73 2.51
N ILE A 94 -5.72 -2.94 2.17
CA ILE A 94 -6.20 -1.80 2.95
C ILE A 94 -6.49 -2.19 4.40
N ASN A 95 -7.23 -3.29 4.62
CA ASN A 95 -7.57 -3.78 5.94
C ASN A 95 -6.50 -4.66 6.60
N ARG A 96 -5.33 -4.84 5.97
CA ARG A 96 -4.22 -5.72 6.38
C ARG A 96 -4.59 -7.20 6.54
N ASP A 97 -5.76 -7.62 6.06
CA ASP A 97 -6.14 -9.02 6.01
C ASP A 97 -5.75 -9.61 4.65
N PRO A 98 -4.67 -10.42 4.57
CA PRO A 98 -4.25 -11.02 3.30
C PRO A 98 -5.25 -12.03 2.73
N ARG A 99 -6.31 -12.36 3.47
CA ARG A 99 -7.41 -13.21 3.01
C ARG A 99 -8.43 -12.44 2.20
N ASN A 100 -8.57 -11.13 2.43
CA ASN A 100 -9.57 -10.30 1.78
C ASN A 100 -9.01 -9.69 0.49
N ASN A 101 -9.12 -10.39 -0.63
CA ASN A 101 -8.60 -9.90 -1.91
C ASN A 101 -9.65 -9.13 -2.73
N HIS A 102 -10.71 -8.62 -2.11
CA HIS A 102 -11.71 -7.81 -2.81
C HIS A 102 -11.02 -6.60 -3.47
N PRO A 103 -11.32 -6.24 -4.74
CA PRO A 103 -10.66 -5.13 -5.43
C PRO A 103 -10.65 -3.83 -4.63
N ASP A 104 -11.77 -3.48 -3.99
CA ASP A 104 -11.92 -2.27 -3.16
C ASP A 104 -11.07 -2.30 -1.88
N ASN A 105 -10.57 -3.47 -1.48
CA ASN A 105 -9.66 -3.64 -0.36
C ASN A 105 -8.18 -3.68 -0.80
N LEU A 106 -7.88 -3.49 -2.09
CA LEU A 106 -6.53 -3.52 -2.62
C LEU A 106 -6.11 -2.14 -3.13
N ARG A 107 -4.85 -1.79 -2.92
CA ARG A 107 -4.27 -0.52 -3.41
C ARG A 107 -2.87 -0.70 -3.95
N GLU A 108 -2.54 0.07 -4.97
CA GLU A 108 -1.17 0.20 -5.46
C GLU A 108 -0.38 1.10 -4.52
N VAL A 109 0.78 0.61 -4.06
CA VAL A 109 1.67 1.34 -3.16
C VAL A 109 3.11 1.19 -3.61
N SER A 110 3.94 2.18 -3.34
CA SER A 110 5.39 2.02 -3.46
C SER A 110 5.91 1.00 -2.45
N TYR A 111 7.08 0.43 -2.73
CA TYR A 111 7.75 -0.48 -1.81
C TYR A 111 7.98 0.14 -0.42
N SER A 112 8.32 1.44 -0.38
CA SER A 112 8.51 2.18 0.87
C SER A 112 7.19 2.37 1.63
N GLN A 113 6.08 2.65 0.94
CA GLN A 113 4.74 2.69 1.53
C GLN A 113 4.35 1.34 2.14
N ASN A 114 4.59 0.23 1.45
CA ASN A 114 4.26 -1.10 1.94
C ASN A 114 5.05 -1.48 3.21
N GLN A 115 6.37 -1.22 3.23
CA GLN A 115 7.20 -1.53 4.39
C GLN A 115 6.83 -0.73 5.66
N ARG A 116 6.28 0.48 5.51
CA ARG A 116 5.87 1.29 6.68
C ARG A 116 4.66 0.74 7.42
N ASN A 117 3.86 -0.11 6.77
CA ASN A 117 2.75 -0.79 7.44
C ASN A 117 3.21 -1.91 8.40
N CYS A 118 4.52 -2.13 8.55
CA CYS A 118 5.10 -3.05 9.53
C CYS A 118 4.95 -2.55 10.97
N SER A 119 4.83 -3.50 11.91
CA SER A 119 4.51 -3.37 13.33
C SER A 119 4.99 -2.07 14.02
N PRO A 120 4.21 -1.55 15.00
CA PRO A 120 4.59 -0.36 15.75
C PRO A 120 5.93 -0.55 16.44
N ASN A 121 6.59 0.56 16.77
CA ASN A 121 7.81 0.52 17.56
C ASN A 121 7.51 -0.13 18.92
N ARG A 122 8.28 -1.15 19.30
CA ARG A 122 8.11 -1.90 20.54
C ARG A 122 8.22 -1.03 21.79
N ASP A 123 9.03 0.03 21.75
CA ASP A 123 9.31 0.88 22.91
C ASP A 123 8.22 1.93 23.14
N THR A 124 7.55 2.37 22.07
CA THR A 124 6.57 3.46 22.15
C THR A 124 5.13 2.98 21.93
N GLY A 125 4.93 1.84 21.27
CA GLY A 125 3.62 1.35 20.84
C GLY A 125 3.08 2.02 19.58
N PHE A 126 3.81 2.99 19.01
CA PHE A 126 3.37 3.80 17.87
C PHE A 126 4.28 3.66 16.65
N TYR A 127 3.73 3.98 15.48
CA TYR A 127 4.45 3.97 14.22
C TYR A 127 5.20 5.28 14.06
N GLY A 128 6.46 5.23 13.62
CA GLY A 128 7.25 6.44 13.39
C GLY A 128 7.57 7.26 14.65
N VAL A 129 7.33 6.74 15.86
CA VAL A 129 7.66 7.42 17.13
C VAL A 129 8.88 6.78 17.78
N TYR A 130 9.82 7.63 18.19
CA TYR A 130 11.11 7.22 18.75
C TYR A 130 11.36 7.93 20.08
N ARG A 131 11.76 7.19 21.12
CA ARG A 131 12.14 7.77 22.41
C ARG A 131 13.53 8.40 22.31
N THR A 132 13.68 9.61 22.83
CA THR A 132 14.94 10.35 22.89
C THR A 132 15.68 10.05 24.19
N ARG A 133 17.01 10.27 24.18
CA ARG A 133 17.83 10.14 25.40
C ARG A 133 17.49 11.16 26.48
N SER A 134 16.95 12.32 26.10
CA SER A 134 16.56 13.38 27.02
C SER A 134 15.17 13.17 27.65
N GLY A 135 14.50 12.06 27.35
CA GLY A 135 13.24 11.67 28.00
C GLY A 135 11.94 12.05 27.25
N GLY A 136 12.03 12.73 26.10
CA GLY A 136 10.87 12.99 25.22
C GLY A 136 10.81 12.04 24.02
N TYR A 137 9.97 12.38 23.05
CA TYR A 137 9.68 11.59 21.85
C TYR A 137 9.94 12.39 20.57
N GLN A 138 10.25 11.72 19.47
CA GLN A 138 10.32 12.34 18.15
C GLN A 138 9.45 11.55 17.17
N ALA A 139 8.71 12.28 16.35
CA ALA A 139 8.00 11.76 15.20
C ALA A 139 8.97 11.75 14.00
N GLY A 140 8.92 10.69 13.19
CA GLY A 140 9.82 10.54 12.05
C GLY A 140 9.14 9.91 10.85
N VAL A 141 9.56 10.36 9.67
CA VAL A 141 9.06 9.88 8.38
C VAL A 141 10.22 9.76 7.40
N SER A 142 10.21 8.78 6.50
CA SER A 142 11.36 8.49 5.62
C SER A 142 10.98 8.42 4.14
N THR A 143 11.25 9.48 3.38
CA THR A 143 10.93 9.55 1.94
C THR A 143 12.18 9.67 1.10
N ASP A 144 12.19 9.02 -0.07
CA ASP A 144 13.31 9.06 -1.03
C ASP A 144 14.68 8.74 -0.40
N GLY A 145 14.70 7.77 0.52
CA GLY A 145 15.90 7.36 1.25
C GLY A 145 16.39 8.36 2.31
N LYS A 146 15.70 9.48 2.49
CA LYS A 146 15.99 10.49 3.52
C LYS A 146 15.01 10.35 4.69
N ARG A 147 15.52 10.51 5.90
CA ARG A 147 14.73 10.48 7.12
C ARG A 147 14.57 11.88 7.68
N PHE A 148 13.33 12.32 7.82
CA PHE A 148 12.95 13.50 8.59
C PHE A 148 12.61 13.09 10.02
N MET A 149 13.03 13.90 10.98
CA MET A 149 12.72 13.74 12.40
C MET A 149 12.24 15.09 12.95
N SER A 150 11.16 15.09 13.72
CA SER A 150 10.68 16.28 14.41
C SER A 150 11.65 16.73 15.51
N LYS A 151 11.44 17.94 16.03
CA LYS A 151 11.92 18.33 17.36
C LYS A 151 11.37 17.38 18.44
N THR A 152 12.00 17.38 19.61
CA THR A 152 11.54 16.58 20.76
C THR A 152 10.18 17.08 21.24
N ILE A 153 9.23 16.15 21.34
CA ILE A 153 7.86 16.32 21.81
C ILE A 153 7.76 15.62 23.18
N PRO A 154 7.33 16.30 24.25
CA PRO A 154 7.27 15.69 25.58
C PRO A 154 6.28 14.53 25.69
N ASP A 155 5.13 14.67 25.03
CA ASP A 155 4.04 13.69 25.09
C ASP A 155 4.12 12.68 23.94
N LYS A 156 3.94 11.40 24.28
CA LYS A 156 4.05 10.29 23.32
C LYS A 156 2.86 10.21 22.35
N GLU A 157 1.66 10.58 22.79
CA GLU A 157 0.43 10.53 22.00
C GLU A 157 0.44 11.69 20.99
N VAL A 158 0.88 12.88 21.42
CA VAL A 158 1.11 14.01 20.52
C VAL A 158 2.17 13.66 19.48
N ALA A 159 3.27 12.99 19.88
CA ALA A 159 4.27 12.53 18.91
C ALA A 159 3.71 11.49 17.92
N ALA A 160 2.82 10.62 18.36
CA ALA A 160 2.13 9.66 17.48
C ALA A 160 1.22 10.37 16.47
N PHE A 161 0.43 11.35 16.93
CA PHE A 161 -0.39 12.17 16.06
C PHE A 161 0.44 12.92 15.01
N VAL A 162 1.55 13.55 15.43
CA VAL A 162 2.49 14.21 14.51
C VAL A 162 3.09 13.23 13.50
N ALA A 163 3.41 11.99 13.90
CA ALA A 163 3.94 10.98 12.99
C ALA A 163 2.91 10.54 11.93
N ASP A 164 1.64 10.40 12.32
CA ASP A 164 0.55 10.10 11.39
C ASP A 164 0.32 11.29 10.43
N VAL A 165 0.32 12.54 10.91
CA VAL A 165 0.23 13.75 10.06
C VAL A 165 1.38 13.80 9.05
N LEU A 166 2.63 13.63 9.50
CA LEU A 166 3.81 13.61 8.62
C LEU A 166 3.70 12.52 7.55
N THR A 167 3.14 11.37 7.90
CA THR A 167 2.90 10.27 6.95
C THR A 167 1.90 10.70 5.88
N VAL A 168 0.79 11.33 6.27
CA VAL A 168 -0.21 11.83 5.32
C VAL A 168 0.38 12.90 4.41
N VAL A 169 1.17 13.83 4.94
CA VAL A 169 1.80 14.91 4.14
C VAL A 169 2.76 14.34 3.11
N VAL A 170 3.56 13.33 3.48
CA VAL A 170 4.60 12.80 2.59
C VAL A 170 4.04 11.81 1.57
N TYR A 171 3.05 11.00 1.93
CA TYR A 171 2.62 9.87 1.09
C TYR A 171 1.14 9.89 0.72
N GLY A 172 0.39 10.88 1.17
CA GLY A 172 -1.06 10.91 1.09
C GLY A 172 -1.73 10.10 2.21
N PRO A 173 -3.04 10.28 2.40
CA PRO A 173 -3.80 9.55 3.39
C PRO A 173 -3.92 8.07 3.03
N ASP A 174 -3.87 7.22 4.04
CA ASP A 174 -4.16 5.79 3.92
C ASP A 174 -5.17 5.33 4.97
N PRO A 175 -5.83 4.19 4.80
CA PRO A 175 -6.89 3.76 5.71
C PRO A 175 -6.48 3.65 7.18
N ILE A 176 -5.21 3.33 7.47
CA ILE A 176 -4.71 3.27 8.85
C ILE A 176 -4.51 4.67 9.41
N THR A 177 -3.87 5.56 8.65
CA THR A 177 -3.69 6.95 9.10
C THR A 177 -5.03 7.66 9.23
N ILE A 178 -5.98 7.45 8.31
CA ILE A 178 -7.37 7.95 8.42
C ILE A 178 -8.03 7.44 9.70
N GLN A 179 -7.96 6.13 9.97
CA GLN A 179 -8.57 5.54 11.16
C GLN A 179 -7.97 6.10 12.47
N ARG A 180 -6.66 6.33 12.51
CA ARG A 180 -5.97 6.86 13.71
C ARG A 180 -6.16 8.35 13.91
N LEU A 181 -6.16 9.11 12.82
CA LEU A 181 -6.33 10.56 12.87
C LEU A 181 -7.77 10.96 13.16
N ASN A 182 -8.72 10.01 13.04
CA ASN A 182 -10.16 10.19 13.26
C ASN A 182 -10.64 11.54 12.71
N THR A 183 -10.78 11.61 11.39
CA THR A 183 -10.89 12.82 10.55
C THR A 183 -11.88 13.88 11.02
N ASP A 184 -12.82 13.52 11.90
CA ASP A 184 -13.77 14.42 12.55
C ASP A 184 -13.09 15.45 13.49
N ARG A 185 -11.92 15.14 14.04
CA ARG A 185 -11.15 16.10 14.87
C ARG A 185 -10.46 17.20 14.06
N PHE A 186 -10.16 17.00 12.77
CA PHE A 186 -9.36 17.98 11.99
C PHE A 186 -9.76 18.09 10.50
N PRO A 187 -11.00 18.51 10.17
CA PRO A 187 -11.49 18.49 8.79
C PRO A 187 -10.98 19.63 7.88
N LEU A 188 -10.37 20.71 8.41
CA LEU A 188 -9.91 21.87 7.61
C LEU A 188 -8.38 22.02 7.53
N PHE A 189 -7.66 21.50 8.52
CA PHE A 189 -6.23 21.71 8.65
C PHE A 189 -5.43 20.89 7.61
N PHE A 190 -5.84 19.63 7.40
CA PHE A 190 -5.26 18.73 6.41
C PHE A 190 -5.39 19.25 4.97
N ALA A 191 -6.45 19.99 4.64
CA ALA A 191 -6.63 20.53 3.28
C ALA A 191 -5.60 21.63 2.93
N SER A 192 -5.03 22.32 3.93
CA SER A 192 -4.08 23.42 3.71
C SER A 192 -2.61 23.00 3.76
N ALA A 193 -2.24 22.05 4.63
CA ALA A 193 -0.85 21.61 4.82
C ALA A 193 -0.31 20.72 3.68
N VAL A 194 -1.20 20.10 2.89
CA VAL A 194 -0.86 19.22 1.78
C VAL A 194 -0.28 19.98 0.55
N SER A 195 -0.23 21.31 0.60
CA SER A 195 0.15 22.16 -0.54
C SER A 195 1.67 22.40 -0.72
N ALA A 196 2.55 22.15 0.28
CA ALA A 196 3.91 22.75 0.24
C ALA A 196 5.12 21.84 0.55
N ASN A 197 4.97 20.55 0.84
CA ASN A 197 6.09 19.70 1.33
C ASN A 197 6.83 20.28 2.57
N ASP A 198 6.22 21.20 3.31
CA ASP A 198 6.81 21.78 4.52
C ASP A 198 6.54 20.89 5.73
N LEU A 199 7.48 19.96 5.96
CA LEU A 199 7.41 19.02 7.09
C LEU A 199 7.58 19.73 8.45
N HIS A 200 8.29 20.85 8.52
CA HIS A 200 8.44 21.58 9.77
C HIS A 200 7.15 22.33 10.12
N GLY A 201 6.56 23.03 9.14
CA GLY A 201 5.26 23.66 9.28
C GLY A 201 4.18 22.66 9.67
N ALA A 202 4.15 21.48 9.04
CA ALA A 202 3.21 20.41 9.40
C ALA A 202 3.36 19.95 10.86
N VAL A 203 4.59 19.82 11.37
CA VAL A 203 4.86 19.47 12.78
C VAL A 203 4.32 20.55 13.72
N ASP A 204 4.65 21.81 13.47
CA ASP A 204 4.24 22.91 14.35
C ASP A 204 2.73 23.07 14.40
N ALA A 205 2.10 22.92 13.25
CA ALA A 205 0.66 23.02 13.09
C ALA A 205 -0.04 21.83 13.80
N ALA A 206 0.48 20.61 13.67
CA ALA A 206 -0.04 19.43 14.38
C ALA A 206 0.13 19.51 15.91
N ILE A 207 1.26 20.02 16.40
CA ILE A 207 1.48 20.21 17.85
C ILE A 207 0.49 21.25 18.39
N SER A 208 0.30 22.36 17.68
CA SER A 208 -0.62 23.42 18.09
C SER A 208 -2.06 22.89 18.18
N ALA A 209 -2.48 22.07 17.23
CA ALA A 209 -3.78 21.41 17.22
C ALA A 209 -4.04 20.54 18.47
N CYS A 210 -3.02 19.85 18.99
CA CYS A 210 -3.15 19.05 20.22
C CYS A 210 -3.17 19.89 21.52
N GLN A 211 -2.74 21.15 21.47
CA GLN A 211 -2.69 22.05 22.64
C GLN A 211 -3.96 22.88 22.82
N CYS A 212 -4.88 22.83 21.85
CA CYS A 212 -6.17 23.54 21.88
C CYS A 212 -7.32 22.72 22.47
N GLU A 213 -7.09 21.45 22.85
CA GLU A 213 -8.01 20.60 23.61
C GLU A 213 -7.70 20.66 25.13
#